data_AF-A0A7Y7M8S2-F1
#
_entry.id   AF-A0A7Y7M8S2-F1
#
_cell.length_a   1.000
_cell.length_b   1.000
_cell.length_c   1.000
_cell.angle_alpha   90.00
_cell.angle_beta   90.00
_cell.angle_gamma   90.00
#
_symmetry.space_group_name_H-M   'P 1'
#
loop_
_entity.id
_entity.type
_entity.pdbx_description
1 polymer ?
#
loop_
_entity_poly.entity_id
_entity_poly.type
_entity_poly.pdbx_seq_one_letter_code
_entity_poly.pdbx_strand_id
1 'polypeptide(L)' 'PHDVTVSAALARILTGGAHDPAETLSETALLDLERDAFLGLIRATPTLDRIEHMLETGKPLRN' A
#
# COMPACT_ATOMS: atom_id res chain seq x y z
N PRO A 1 1.14 7.53 12.54
CA PRO A 1 0.16 6.50 12.18
C PRO A 1 0.51 5.90 10.83
N HIS A 2 0.81 4.60 10.82
CA HIS A 2 1.10 3.80 9.64
C HIS A 2 -0.05 3.81 8.62
N ASP A 3 -1.28 4.05 9.09
CA ASP A 3 -2.44 4.26 8.20
C ASP A 3 -2.21 5.40 7.19
N VAL A 4 -1.48 6.47 7.54
CA VAL A 4 -1.14 7.55 6.60
C VAL A 4 -0.22 7.03 5.49
N THR A 5 0.77 6.20 5.84
CA THR A 5 1.68 5.58 4.87
C THR A 5 0.91 4.70 3.89
N VAL A 6 0.00 3.86 4.41
CA VAL A 6 -0.83 2.97 3.59
C VAL A 6 -1.78 3.79 2.71
N SER A 7 -2.45 4.80 3.26
CA SER A 7 -3.35 5.67 2.49
C SER A 7 -2.62 6.48 1.41
N ALA A 8 -1.38 6.93 1.66
CA ALA A 8 -0.57 7.62 0.66
C ALA A 8 -0.18 6.69 -0.49
N ALA A 9 0.18 5.43 -0.20
CA ALA A 9 0.46 4.43 -1.22
C ALA A 9 -0.79 4.13 -2.06
N LEU A 10 -1.95 3.99 -1.40
CA LEU A 10 -3.24 3.79 -2.07
C LEU A 10 -3.60 4.98 -2.96
N ALA A 11 -3.44 6.21 -2.46
CA ALA A 11 -3.68 7.42 -3.25
C ALA A 11 -2.81 7.44 -4.50
N ARG A 12 -1.52 7.10 -4.37
CA ARG A 12 -0.60 7.02 -5.52
C ARG A 12 -1.07 6.02 -6.58
N ILE A 13 -1.55 4.84 -6.20
CA ILE A 13 -2.07 3.85 -7.15
C ILE A 13 -3.30 4.40 -7.87
N LEU A 14 -4.28 4.90 -7.11
CA LEU A 14 -5.56 5.36 -7.63
C LEU A 14 -5.43 6.59 -8.54
N THR A 15 -4.40 7.43 -8.34
CA THR A 15 -4.10 8.56 -9.22
C THR A 15 -3.17 8.21 -10.37
N GLY A 16 -2.85 6.93 -10.58
CA GLY A 16 -1.97 6.53 -11.68
C GLY A 16 -0.48 6.81 -11.46
N GLY A 17 -0.06 7.09 -10.23
CA GLY A 17 1.34 7.32 -9.89
C GLY A 17 1.91 8.60 -10.52
N ALA A 18 2.96 8.44 -11.32
CA ALA A 18 3.68 9.55 -11.97
C ALA A 18 3.29 9.74 -13.45
N HIS A 19 2.22 9.09 -13.90
CA HIS A 19 1.71 9.22 -15.27
C HIS A 19 0.99 10.56 -15.47
N ASP A 20 0.82 10.97 -16.72
CA ASP A 20 0.06 12.16 -17.05
C ASP A 20 -1.43 11.94 -16.70
N PRO A 21 -2.06 12.82 -15.90
CA PRO A 21 -3.48 12.72 -15.58
C PRO A 21 -4.42 12.72 -16.80
N ALA A 22 -3.96 13.20 -17.96
CA ALA A 22 -4.72 13.20 -19.21
C ALA A 22 -4.62 11.88 -19.99
N GLU A 23 -3.71 10.96 -19.60
CA GLU A 23 -3.50 9.69 -20.27
C GLU A 23 -4.38 8.57 -19.66
N THR A 24 -4.96 7.74 -20.51
CA THR A 24 -5.67 6.53 -20.06
C THR A 24 -4.67 5.45 -19.72
N LEU A 25 -4.66 5.01 -18.46
CA LEU A 25 -3.85 3.88 -18.02
C LEU A 25 -4.45 2.55 -18.47
N SER A 26 -3.58 1.65 -18.90
CA SER A 26 -3.95 0.25 -19.09
C SER A 26 -4.12 -0.44 -17.74
N GLU A 27 -4.94 -1.49 -17.72
CA GLU A 27 -5.11 -2.34 -16.52
C GLU A 27 -3.77 -2.91 -16.04
N THR A 28 -2.91 -3.33 -16.97
CA THR A 28 -1.57 -3.85 -16.64
C THR A 28 -0.71 -2.82 -15.92
N ALA A 29 -0.74 -1.55 -16.36
CA ALA A 29 0.02 -0.49 -15.71
C ALA A 29 -0.47 -0.23 -14.28
N LEU A 30 -1.78 -0.32 -14.05
CA LEU A 30 -2.36 -0.21 -12.71
C LEU A 30 -1.94 -1.38 -11.80
N LEU A 31 -1.97 -2.61 -12.32
CA LEU A 31 -1.53 -3.81 -11.59
C LEU A 31 -0.04 -3.77 -11.23
N ASP A 32 0.79 -3.21 -12.10
CA ASP A 32 2.22 -3.02 -11.81
C ASP A 32 2.43 -2.01 -10.66
N LEU A 33 1.68 -0.90 -10.64
CA LEU A 33 1.70 0.07 -9.55
C LEU A 33 1.24 -0.55 -8.22
N GLU A 34 0.17 -1.35 -8.25
CA GLU A 34 -0.32 -2.08 -7.07
C GLU A 34 0.74 -3.05 -6.53
N ARG A 35 1.36 -3.83 -7.41
CA ARG A 35 2.40 -4.80 -7.04
C ARG A 35 3.57 -4.10 -6.37
N ASP A 36 4.05 -3.01 -6.93
CA ASP A 36 5.21 -2.28 -6.41
C ASP A 36 4.90 -1.67 -5.04
N ALA A 37 3.73 -1.05 -4.88
CA ALA A 37 3.29 -0.50 -3.59
C ALA A 37 3.15 -1.59 -2.53
N PHE A 38 2.55 -2.74 -2.89
CA PHE A 38 2.39 -3.88 -2.00
C PHE A 38 3.74 -4.43 -1.53
N LEU A 39 4.67 -4.66 -2.46
CA LEU A 39 6.02 -5.14 -2.14
C LEU A 39 6.83 -4.16 -1.28
N GLY A 40 6.54 -2.86 -1.39
CA GLY A 40 7.09 -1.85 -0.47
C GLY A 40 6.51 -1.96 0.93
N LEU A 41 5.17 -2.02 1.04
CA LEU A 41 4.47 -2.03 2.32
C LEU A 41 4.70 -3.31 3.11
N ILE A 42 4.78 -4.48 2.47
CA ILE A 42 4.99 -5.77 3.16
C ILE A 42 6.34 -5.82 3.89
N ARG A 43 7.33 -5.05 3.44
CA ARG A 43 8.67 -4.97 4.06
C ARG A 43 8.76 -3.92 5.17
N ALA A 44 7.74 -3.09 5.34
CA ALA A 44 7.76 -2.04 6.36
C ALA A 44 7.58 -2.65 7.75
N THR A 45 8.45 -2.28 8.70
CA THR A 45 8.37 -2.75 10.10
C THR A 45 6.96 -2.56 10.69
N PRO A 46 6.27 -1.42 10.53
CA PRO A 46 4.92 -1.26 11.09
C PRO A 46 3.88 -2.22 10.47
N THR A 47 4.08 -2.68 9.23
CA THR A 47 3.23 -3.70 8.61
C THR A 47 3.50 -5.07 9.24
N LEU A 48 4.78 -5.41 9.43
CA LEU A 48 5.19 -6.67 10.06
C LEU A 48 4.67 -6.74 11.51
N ASP A 49 4.80 -5.65 12.28
CA ASP A 49 4.28 -5.56 13.65
C ASP A 49 2.76 -5.77 13.70
N ARG A 50 2.01 -5.21 12.73
CA ARG A 50 0.56 -5.42 12.64
C ARG A 50 0.20 -6.88 12.34
N ILE A 51 0.98 -7.53 11.48
CA ILE A 51 0.79 -8.96 11.15
C ILE A 51 1.09 -9.81 12.38
N GLU A 52 2.24 -9.62 13.02
CA GLU A 52 2.64 -10.35 14.22
C GLU A 52 1.61 -10.17 15.34
N HIS A 53 1.24 -8.93 15.67
CA HIS A 53 0.26 -8.66 16.71
C HIS A 53 -1.12 -9.29 16.43
N MET A 54 -1.56 -9.28 15.17
CA MET A 54 -2.81 -9.94 14.78
C MET A 54 -2.72 -11.46 14.97
N LEU A 55 -1.61 -12.08 14.59
CA LEU A 55 -1.38 -13.51 14.75
C LEU A 55 -1.31 -13.93 16.22
N GLU A 56 -0.67 -13.12 17.07
CA GLU A 56 -0.48 -13.43 18.49
C GLU A 56 -1.73 -13.17 19.33
N THR A 57 -2.43 -12.07 19.06
CA THR A 57 -3.48 -11.56 19.96
C THR A 57 -4.89 -11.62 19.37
N GLY A 58 -5.01 -11.81 18.06
CA GLY A 58 -6.28 -11.72 17.33
C GLY A 58 -6.89 -10.32 17.29
N LYS A 59 -6.13 -9.29 17.68
CA LYS A 59 -6.59 -7.89 17.74
C LYS A 59 -5.79 -7.00 16.78
N PRO A 60 -6.40 -5.92 16.27
CA PRO A 60 -5.69 -4.99 15.39
C PRO A 60 -4.70 -4.11 16.17
N LEU A 61 -3.47 -4.00 15.67
CA LEU A 61 -2.50 -3.01 16.14
C LEU A 61 -2.69 -1.68 15.37
N ARG A 62 -2.69 -0.56 16.11
CA ARG A 62 -2.69 0.80 15.55
C ARG A 62 -1.35 1.47 15.87
N ASN A 63 -0.45 1.43 14.90
CA ASN A 63 0.84 2.13 14.88
C ASN A 63 0.83 3.26 13.83
#